data_AF-A0A2K8MH69-F1
#
_entry.id   AF-A0A2K8MH69-F1
#
_cell.length_a   1.000
_cell.length_b   1.000
_cell.length_c   1.000
_cell.angle_alpha   90.00
_cell.angle_beta   90.00
_cell.angle_gamma   90.00
#
_symmetry.space_group_name_H-M   'P 1'
#
loop_
_entity.id
_entity.type
_entity.pdbx_description
1 polymer ?
#
loop_
_entity_poly.entity_id
_entity_poly.type
_entity_poly.pdbx_seq_one_letter_code
_entity_poly.pdbx_strand_id
1 'polypeptide(L)'
;MTTRPAQIGIVVKVSPASNDHEARVLIDGVDWLGTDALGLDPPDLAAELLGVSPRIRVGRCACGAEGCDDRVVDRSELGEVVTWIGTGRTLLFDRTQYLQEIERFVNDQSWRPIERQVEQAAETIFRGALLEDRLAFQWASARIAKNLVHLSFQDGDEQRLLEFSWDGNTVESAVDRGREFWRERFDH
;
A
#
# COMPACT_ATOMS: atom_id res chain seq x y z
N MET A 1 36.14 0.72 14.32
CA MET A 1 35.66 0.33 12.98
C MET A 1 34.57 1.32 12.60
N THR A 2 34.81 2.17 11.61
CA THR A 2 33.78 3.05 11.05
C THR A 2 32.91 2.20 10.12
N THR A 3 31.73 1.81 10.60
CA THR A 3 30.73 1.10 9.79
C THR A 3 30.24 2.08 8.74
N ARG A 4 30.50 1.78 7.46
CA ARG A 4 29.94 2.55 6.35
C ARG A 4 28.40 2.49 6.43
N PRO A 5 27.68 3.61 6.23
CA PRO A 5 26.22 3.56 6.10
C PRO A 5 25.81 2.65 4.94
N ALA A 6 24.82 1.81 5.18
CA ALA A 6 24.19 0.99 4.15
C ALA A 6 23.37 1.87 3.21
N GLN A 7 23.14 1.39 1.98
CA GLN A 7 22.22 2.03 1.04
C GLN A 7 20.86 1.35 1.10
N ILE A 8 19.80 2.14 1.30
CA ILE A 8 18.43 1.64 1.15
C ILE A 8 18.00 1.72 -0.32
N GLY A 9 17.30 0.71 -0.80
CA GLY A 9 16.57 0.72 -2.06
C GLY A 9 15.18 0.12 -1.86
N ILE A 10 14.22 0.44 -2.72
CA ILE A 10 12.87 -0.11 -2.70
C ILE A 10 12.48 -0.50 -4.12
N VAL A 11 12.08 -1.76 -4.32
CA VAL A 11 11.60 -2.25 -5.61
C VAL A 11 10.17 -2.72 -5.49
N VAL A 12 9.37 -2.43 -6.52
CA VAL A 12 8.02 -2.98 -6.64
C VAL A 12 8.08 -4.15 -7.61
N LYS A 13 7.65 -5.33 -7.16
CA LYS A 13 7.55 -6.54 -7.98
C LYS A 13 6.10 -6.91 -8.16
N VAL A 14 5.76 -7.47 -9.32
CA VAL A 14 4.46 -8.11 -9.51
C VAL A 14 4.45 -9.41 -8.68
N SER A 15 3.37 -9.64 -7.97
CA SER A 15 3.03 -10.89 -7.29
C SER A 15 1.93 -11.60 -8.10
N PRO A 16 2.28 -12.55 -9.00
CA PRO A 16 1.30 -13.23 -9.83
C PRO A 16 0.28 -14.04 -9.03
N ALA A 17 0.70 -14.58 -7.87
CA ALA A 17 -0.16 -15.41 -7.04
C ALA A 17 -1.34 -14.64 -6.43
N SER A 18 -1.19 -13.34 -6.19
CA SER A 18 -2.22 -12.48 -5.62
C SER A 18 -2.81 -11.47 -6.61
N ASN A 19 -2.41 -11.53 -7.89
CA ASN A 19 -2.71 -10.52 -8.90
C ASN A 19 -2.44 -9.09 -8.37
N ASP A 20 -1.28 -8.93 -7.72
CA ASP A 20 -0.93 -7.70 -7.02
C ASP A 20 0.54 -7.30 -7.18
N HIS A 21 0.95 -6.28 -6.43
CA HIS A 21 2.31 -5.79 -6.34
C HIS A 21 2.82 -5.91 -4.90
N GLU A 22 4.12 -6.15 -4.77
CA GLU A 22 4.81 -6.12 -3.48
C GLU A 22 5.98 -5.16 -3.54
N ALA A 23 6.00 -4.20 -2.63
CA ALA A 23 7.15 -3.36 -2.37
C ALA A 23 8.12 -4.07 -1.42
N ARG A 24 9.38 -4.18 -1.84
CA ARG A 24 10.44 -4.89 -1.11
C ARG A 24 11.63 -3.98 -0.88
N VAL A 25 12.12 -3.97 0.36
CA VAL A 25 13.30 -3.21 0.75
C VAL A 25 14.56 -3.95 0.34
N LEU A 26 15.48 -3.23 -0.29
CA LEU A 26 16.84 -3.63 -0.61
C LEU A 26 17.81 -2.96 0.35
N ILE A 27 18.79 -3.71 0.85
CA ILE A 27 19.92 -3.19 1.64
C ILE A 27 21.20 -3.50 0.88
N ASP A 28 21.93 -2.46 0.49
CA ASP A 28 23.12 -2.54 -0.37
C ASP A 28 22.83 -3.34 -1.67
N GLY A 29 21.62 -3.15 -2.22
CA GLY A 29 21.15 -3.81 -3.45
C GLY A 29 20.62 -5.24 -3.26
N VAL A 30 20.61 -5.78 -2.03
CA VAL A 30 20.15 -7.14 -1.74
C VAL A 30 18.76 -7.12 -1.11
N ASP A 31 17.85 -7.96 -1.61
CA ASP A 31 16.49 -8.13 -1.07
C ASP A 31 16.56 -8.53 0.41
N TRP A 32 16.10 -7.63 1.29
CA TRP A 32 16.29 -7.80 2.72
C TRP A 32 15.34 -8.81 3.34
N LEU A 33 14.16 -8.97 2.74
CA LEU A 33 13.14 -9.89 3.19
C LEU A 33 13.45 -11.34 2.78
N GLY A 34 14.31 -11.54 1.77
CA GLY A 34 14.68 -12.86 1.28
C GLY A 34 13.48 -13.64 0.74
N THR A 35 13.42 -14.94 1.00
CA THR A 35 12.31 -15.82 0.57
C THR A 35 11.30 -16.13 1.65
N ASP A 36 11.59 -15.73 2.90
CA ASP A 36 10.80 -16.12 4.07
C ASP A 36 9.70 -15.11 4.41
N ALA A 37 9.63 -14.01 3.66
CA ALA A 37 8.70 -12.92 3.86
C ALA A 37 8.23 -12.32 2.52
N LEU A 38 6.99 -11.84 2.53
CA LEU A 38 6.36 -11.11 1.44
C LEU A 38 6.60 -9.61 1.63
N GLY A 39 6.68 -8.86 0.53
CA GLY A 39 6.63 -7.41 0.60
C GLY A 39 5.25 -6.91 1.05
N LEU A 40 5.20 -5.63 1.36
CA LEU A 40 3.95 -4.91 1.62
C LEU A 40 3.34 -4.42 0.32
N ASP A 41 2.06 -4.08 0.35
CA ASP A 41 1.49 -3.28 -0.73
C ASP A 41 2.26 -1.95 -0.84
N PRO A 42 2.54 -1.41 -2.04
CA PRO A 42 3.35 -0.19 -2.13
C PRO A 42 2.75 1.03 -1.39
N PRO A 43 1.43 1.32 -1.47
CA PRO A 43 0.75 2.27 -0.58
C PRO A 43 0.97 2.03 0.92
N ASP A 44 0.91 0.78 1.38
CA ASP A 44 1.10 0.46 2.79
C ASP A 44 2.52 0.75 3.23
N LEU A 45 3.53 0.31 2.47
CA LEU A 45 4.92 0.61 2.78
C LEU A 45 5.18 2.13 2.74
N ALA A 46 4.56 2.85 1.79
CA ALA A 46 4.68 4.30 1.72
C ALA A 46 4.11 4.97 2.99
N ALA A 47 2.95 4.51 3.48
CA ALA A 47 2.35 5.01 4.72
C ALA A 47 3.23 4.72 5.95
N GLU A 48 3.83 3.52 6.02
CA GLU A 48 4.75 3.12 7.08
C GLU A 48 6.03 4.01 7.10
N LEU A 49 6.61 4.28 5.92
CA LEU A 49 7.82 5.08 5.78
C LEU A 49 7.60 6.58 6.03
N LEU A 50 6.48 7.13 5.56
CA LEU A 50 6.09 8.54 5.76
C LEU A 50 5.49 8.81 7.15
N GLY A 51 4.96 7.78 7.81
CA GLY A 51 4.34 7.89 9.11
C GLY A 51 5.32 8.35 10.19
N VAL A 52 4.78 8.91 11.28
CA VAL A 52 5.59 9.36 12.43
C VAL A 52 5.94 8.24 13.41
N SER A 53 5.41 7.03 13.17
CA SER A 53 5.68 5.88 14.04
C SER A 53 7.19 5.57 14.05
N PRO A 54 7.80 5.36 15.23
CA PRO A 54 9.15 4.84 15.30
C PRO A 54 9.18 3.36 14.90
N ARG A 55 8.07 2.62 15.01
CA ARG A 55 8.01 1.21 14.60
C ARG A 55 7.37 1.12 13.22
N ILE A 56 8.11 0.58 12.25
CA ILE A 56 7.75 0.51 10.84
C ILE A 56 7.60 -0.95 10.45
N ARG A 57 6.52 -1.29 9.78
CA ARG A 57 6.36 -2.57 9.09
C ARG A 57 7.04 -2.53 7.73
N VAL A 58 7.90 -3.51 7.44
CA VAL A 58 8.69 -3.58 6.20
C VAL A 58 8.41 -4.83 5.37
N GLY A 59 7.63 -5.78 5.91
CA GLY A 59 7.23 -7.00 5.21
C GLY A 59 6.19 -7.78 6.02
N ARG A 60 5.54 -8.74 5.36
CA ARG A 60 4.57 -9.67 5.95
C ARG A 60 5.14 -11.08 6.02
N CYS A 61 4.60 -11.91 6.91
CA CYS A 61 4.88 -13.34 6.88
C CYS A 61 4.49 -13.96 5.52
N ALA A 62 5.14 -15.07 5.18
CA ALA A 62 4.87 -15.85 3.98
C ALA A 62 3.42 -16.33 3.87
N CYS A 63 2.65 -16.38 4.96
CA CYS A 63 1.22 -16.71 4.92
C CYS A 63 0.35 -15.62 4.29
N GLY A 64 0.86 -14.39 4.17
CA GLY A 64 0.14 -13.25 3.58
C GLY A 64 -0.94 -12.63 4.48
N ALA A 65 -1.22 -13.20 5.65
CA ALA A 65 -2.14 -12.62 6.63
C ALA A 65 -1.47 -11.45 7.35
N GLU A 66 -2.08 -10.27 7.30
CA GLU A 66 -1.60 -9.10 8.03
C GLU A 66 -1.63 -9.32 9.54
N GLY A 67 -0.59 -8.85 10.24
CA GLY A 67 -0.43 -9.03 11.68
C GLY A 67 0.01 -10.44 12.10
N CYS A 68 0.21 -11.36 11.15
CA CYS A 68 0.82 -12.66 11.41
C CYS A 68 2.32 -12.55 11.21
N ASP A 69 3.09 -12.43 12.29
CA ASP A 69 4.57 -12.40 12.27
C ASP A 69 5.18 -11.43 11.23
N ASP A 70 4.61 -10.22 11.18
CA ASP A 70 5.09 -9.15 10.28
C ASP A 70 6.52 -8.75 10.61
N ARG A 71 7.31 -8.44 9.56
CA ARG A 71 8.67 -7.95 9.70
C ARG A 71 8.64 -6.47 10.04
N VAL A 72 9.16 -6.13 11.20
CA VAL A 72 9.16 -4.77 11.75
C VAL A 72 10.55 -4.29 12.13
N VAL A 73 10.73 -2.98 12.10
CA VAL A 73 11.95 -2.30 12.55
C VAL A 73 11.61 -1.14 13.44
N ASP A 74 12.47 -0.87 14.42
CA ASP A 74 12.45 0.39 15.15
C ASP A 74 13.38 1.39 14.45
N ARG A 75 12.79 2.43 13.87
CA ARG A 75 13.44 3.59 13.27
C ARG A 75 13.77 4.63 14.32
N SER A 76 15.00 5.12 14.30
CA SER A 76 15.39 6.37 14.96
C SER A 76 16.18 7.26 14.01
N GLU A 77 16.07 8.57 14.19
CA GLU A 77 16.79 9.57 13.39
C GLU A 77 17.64 10.43 14.33
N LEU A 78 18.94 10.52 14.06
CA LEU A 78 19.85 11.35 14.82
C LEU A 78 20.84 12.04 13.88
N GLY A 79 20.68 13.36 13.73
CA GLY A 79 21.50 14.16 12.83
C GLY A 79 21.38 13.69 11.37
N GLU A 80 22.49 13.23 10.81
CA GLU A 80 22.62 12.77 9.42
C GLU A 80 22.45 11.25 9.26
N VAL A 81 22.02 10.55 10.32
CA VAL A 81 21.89 9.08 10.31
C VAL A 81 20.47 8.66 10.64
N VAL A 82 19.93 7.76 9.84
CA VAL A 82 18.71 7.00 10.15
C VAL A 82 19.14 5.61 10.57
N THR A 83 18.64 5.14 11.72
CA THR A 83 18.95 3.81 12.26
C THR A 83 17.70 2.95 12.22
N TRP A 84 17.81 1.75 11.67
CA TRP A 84 16.81 0.70 11.84
C TRP A 84 17.35 -0.39 12.77
N ILE A 85 16.58 -0.72 13.80
CA ILE A 85 16.87 -1.81 14.73
C ILE A 85 15.82 -2.89 14.47
N GLY A 86 16.25 -4.00 13.89
CA GLY A 86 15.42 -5.19 13.68
C GLY A 86 15.93 -6.36 14.52
N THR A 87 15.33 -7.54 14.32
CA THR A 87 15.72 -8.75 15.05
C THR A 87 17.15 -9.17 14.69
N GLY A 88 18.10 -8.88 15.59
CA GLY A 88 19.50 -9.28 15.46
C GLY A 88 20.35 -8.46 14.49
N ARG A 89 19.84 -7.34 13.96
CA ARG A 89 20.59 -6.47 13.04
C ARG A 89 20.26 -5.00 13.25
N THR A 90 21.31 -4.18 13.29
CA THR A 90 21.21 -2.72 13.24
C THR A 90 21.71 -2.25 11.88
N LEU A 91 20.91 -1.45 11.20
CA LEU A 91 21.24 -0.81 9.93
C LEU A 91 21.35 0.69 10.15
N LEU A 92 22.39 1.28 9.58
CA LEU A 92 22.63 2.72 9.61
C LEU A 92 22.58 3.22 8.17
N PHE A 93 21.79 4.25 7.92
CA PHE A 93 21.65 4.88 6.61
C PHE A 93 22.10 6.32 6.67
N ASP A 94 22.70 6.79 5.58
CA ASP A 94 22.82 8.23 5.34
C ASP A 94 21.41 8.82 5.19
N ARG A 95 21.11 9.87 5.94
CA ARG A 95 19.76 10.45 5.98
C ARG A 95 19.34 11.02 4.64
N THR A 96 20.26 11.64 3.92
CA THR A 96 19.96 12.23 2.61
C THR A 96 19.59 11.14 1.61
N GLN A 97 20.39 10.08 1.51
CA GLN A 97 20.11 8.94 0.63
C GLN A 97 18.81 8.24 1.01
N TYR A 98 18.56 8.06 2.31
CA TYR A 98 17.34 7.43 2.83
C TYR A 98 16.09 8.21 2.42
N LEU A 99 16.08 9.53 2.63
CA LEU A 99 14.94 10.39 2.29
C LEU A 99 14.71 10.47 0.78
N GLN A 100 15.79 10.56 -0.01
CA GLN A 100 15.70 10.55 -1.48
C GLN A 100 15.08 9.25 -2.00
N GLU A 101 15.43 8.11 -1.41
CA GLU A 101 14.87 6.83 -1.82
C GLU A 101 13.38 6.70 -1.46
N ILE A 102 12.97 7.17 -0.27
CA ILE A 102 11.56 7.22 0.11
C ILE A 102 10.79 8.14 -0.85
N GLU A 103 11.30 9.33 -1.13
CA GLU A 103 10.67 10.27 -2.05
C GLU A 103 10.53 9.67 -3.46
N ARG A 104 11.59 9.04 -3.98
CA ARG A 104 11.55 8.33 -5.26
C ARG A 104 10.48 7.25 -5.25
N PHE A 105 10.44 6.40 -4.23
CA PHE A 105 9.49 5.30 -4.12
C PHE A 105 8.04 5.78 -4.04
N VAL A 106 7.75 6.78 -3.19
CA VAL A 106 6.40 7.34 -3.00
C VAL A 106 5.88 7.98 -4.29
N ASN A 107 6.76 8.67 -5.03
CA ASN A 107 6.41 9.33 -6.28
C ASN A 107 6.41 8.39 -7.49
N ASP A 108 6.90 7.15 -7.36
CA ASP A 108 6.88 6.18 -8.44
C ASP A 108 5.47 5.60 -8.62
N GLN A 109 4.87 5.92 -9.76
CA GLN A 109 3.55 5.45 -10.17
C GLN A 109 3.64 4.43 -11.31
N SER A 110 4.85 4.11 -11.81
CA SER A 110 5.06 3.30 -13.01
C SER A 110 4.60 1.85 -12.85
N TRP A 111 4.48 1.38 -11.61
CA TRP A 111 4.00 0.04 -11.28
C TRP A 111 2.47 -0.07 -11.25
N ARG A 112 1.71 1.04 -11.31
CA ARG A 112 0.25 1.00 -11.14
C ARG A 112 -0.46 0.61 -12.44
N PRO A 113 -1.11 -0.57 -12.50
CA PRO A 113 -2.00 -0.88 -13.62
C PRO A 113 -3.24 0.04 -13.58
N ILE A 114 -3.98 0.10 -14.69
CA ILE A 114 -5.14 0.98 -14.82
C ILE A 114 -6.19 0.70 -13.74
N GLU A 115 -6.37 -0.57 -13.37
CA GLU A 115 -7.29 -1.02 -12.32
C GLU A 115 -6.93 -0.40 -10.96
N ARG A 116 -5.65 -0.30 -10.61
CA ARG A 116 -5.20 0.35 -9.37
C ARG A 116 -5.47 1.86 -9.36
N GLN A 117 -5.37 2.50 -10.52
CA GLN A 117 -5.71 3.92 -10.66
C GLN A 117 -7.21 4.14 -10.50
N VAL A 118 -8.03 3.23 -11.04
CA VAL A 118 -9.49 3.21 -10.83
C VAL A 118 -9.85 2.99 -9.37
N GLU A 119 -9.21 2.03 -8.69
CA GLU A 119 -9.41 1.76 -7.26
C GLU A 119 -9.18 3.02 -6.42
N GLN A 120 -8.06 3.72 -6.64
CA GLN A 120 -7.75 4.96 -5.94
C GLN A 120 -8.76 6.09 -6.23
N ALA A 121 -9.21 6.20 -7.47
CA ALA A 121 -10.21 7.19 -7.85
C ALA A 121 -11.57 6.89 -7.18
N ALA A 122 -11.97 5.61 -7.14
CA ALA A 122 -13.17 5.17 -6.44
C ALA A 122 -13.05 5.40 -4.94
N GLU A 123 -11.94 5.05 -4.30
CA GLU A 123 -11.70 5.35 -2.88
C GLU A 123 -11.80 6.84 -2.57
N THR A 124 -11.38 7.70 -3.50
CA THR A 124 -11.51 9.16 -3.32
C THR A 124 -12.98 9.61 -3.36
N ILE A 125 -13.78 9.03 -4.25
CA ILE A 125 -15.22 9.32 -4.37
C ILE A 125 -15.97 8.80 -3.14
N PHE A 126 -15.70 7.56 -2.72
CA PHE A 126 -16.45 6.87 -1.68
C PHE A 126 -15.91 7.11 -0.25
N ARG A 127 -14.87 7.92 -0.10
CA ARG A 127 -14.27 8.22 1.21
C ARG A 127 -15.31 8.80 2.16
N GLY A 128 -15.52 8.11 3.27
CA GLY A 128 -16.46 8.54 4.31
C GLY A 128 -17.93 8.27 3.98
N ALA A 129 -18.25 7.55 2.90
CA ALA A 129 -19.62 7.10 2.68
C ALA A 129 -20.07 6.12 3.78
N LEU A 130 -21.35 6.25 4.12
CA LEU A 130 -22.10 5.32 4.93
C LEU A 130 -23.22 4.74 4.06
N LEU A 131 -23.20 3.42 3.88
CA LEU A 131 -24.32 2.70 3.27
C LEU A 131 -25.35 2.39 4.35
N GLU A 132 -26.63 2.69 4.08
CA GLU A 132 -27.73 2.51 5.04
C GLU A 132 -27.47 3.21 6.38
N ASP A 133 -26.83 4.39 6.34
CA ASP A 133 -26.46 5.22 7.49
C ASP A 133 -25.57 4.55 8.55
N ARG A 134 -24.98 3.38 8.25
CA ARG A 134 -24.24 2.58 9.22
C ARG A 134 -22.98 1.91 8.68
N LEU A 135 -23.05 1.28 7.51
CA LEU A 135 -21.93 0.50 6.97
C LEU A 135 -20.90 1.44 6.35
N ALA A 136 -19.72 1.54 6.96
CA ALA A 136 -18.67 2.44 6.50
C ALA A 136 -17.92 1.84 5.30
N PHE A 137 -17.67 2.67 4.29
CA PHE A 137 -16.79 2.31 3.17
C PHE A 137 -15.41 1.85 3.69
N GLN A 138 -14.94 0.71 3.18
CA GLN A 138 -13.65 0.12 3.54
C GLN A 138 -12.65 0.20 2.38
N TRP A 139 -13.01 -0.31 1.21
CA TRP A 139 -12.10 -0.44 0.06
C TRP A 139 -12.86 -0.52 -1.27
N ALA A 140 -12.14 -0.24 -2.36
CA ALA A 140 -12.61 -0.45 -3.72
C ALA A 140 -11.69 -1.44 -4.45
N SER A 141 -12.25 -2.30 -5.33
CA SER A 141 -11.45 -3.16 -6.20
C SER A 141 -11.97 -3.23 -7.64
N ALA A 142 -11.10 -2.93 -8.60
CA ALA A 142 -11.35 -3.10 -10.04
C ALA A 142 -10.68 -4.37 -10.59
N ARG A 143 -10.05 -5.18 -9.73
CA ARG A 143 -9.28 -6.37 -10.09
C ARG A 143 -10.03 -7.69 -9.86
N ILE A 144 -11.13 -7.66 -9.11
CA ILE A 144 -11.93 -8.86 -8.79
C ILE A 144 -12.63 -9.41 -10.05
N ALA A 145 -13.23 -8.52 -10.86
CA ALA A 145 -13.87 -8.90 -12.10
C ALA A 145 -13.65 -7.85 -13.20
N LYS A 146 -13.59 -8.33 -14.44
CA LYS A 146 -13.37 -7.48 -15.60
C LYS A 146 -14.47 -6.44 -15.73
N ASN A 147 -14.07 -5.18 -15.96
CA ASN A 147 -14.97 -4.06 -16.23
C ASN A 147 -15.97 -3.76 -15.09
N LEU A 148 -15.68 -4.21 -13.86
CA LEU A 148 -16.46 -3.90 -12.66
C LEU A 148 -15.55 -3.30 -11.60
N VAL A 149 -16.08 -2.31 -10.87
CA VAL A 149 -15.51 -1.81 -9.62
C VAL A 149 -16.41 -2.31 -8.50
N HIS A 150 -15.82 -3.05 -7.56
CA HIS A 150 -16.49 -3.50 -6.34
C HIS A 150 -16.17 -2.51 -5.22
N LEU A 151 -17.15 -2.22 -4.39
CA LEU A 151 -17.06 -1.36 -3.22
C LEU A 151 -17.47 -2.18 -2.00
N SER A 152 -16.62 -2.21 -0.98
CA SER A 152 -16.93 -2.87 0.29
C SER A 152 -17.35 -1.86 1.35
N PHE A 153 -18.46 -2.17 2.01
CA PHE A 153 -18.98 -1.45 3.16
C PHE A 153 -19.11 -2.42 4.33
N GLN A 154 -18.72 -2.00 5.53
CA GLN A 154 -18.69 -2.89 6.70
C GLN A 154 -19.08 -2.17 8.00
N ASP A 155 -19.73 -2.91 8.89
CA ASP A 155 -19.96 -2.56 10.29
C ASP A 155 -19.95 -3.85 11.14
N GLY A 156 -18.96 -3.98 12.02
CA GLY A 156 -18.69 -5.23 12.74
C GLY A 156 -18.47 -6.40 11.79
N ASP A 157 -19.25 -7.48 11.98
CA ASP A 157 -19.18 -8.69 11.17
C ASP A 157 -20.02 -8.62 9.88
N GLU A 158 -20.80 -7.55 9.69
CA GLU A 158 -21.62 -7.39 8.49
C GLU A 158 -20.84 -6.67 7.38
N GLN A 159 -20.73 -7.33 6.22
CA GLN A 159 -20.16 -6.74 5.00
C GLN A 159 -21.19 -6.74 3.87
N ARG A 160 -21.24 -5.63 3.12
CA ARG A 160 -21.98 -5.50 1.87
C ARG A 160 -21.04 -5.11 0.74
N LEU A 161 -21.21 -5.77 -0.39
CA LEU A 161 -20.52 -5.44 -1.63
C LEU A 161 -21.51 -4.77 -2.58
N LEU A 162 -21.13 -3.61 -3.09
CA LEU A 162 -21.79 -2.96 -4.22
C LEU A 162 -20.86 -3.00 -5.42
N GLU A 163 -21.41 -2.86 -6.62
CA GLU A 163 -20.61 -2.83 -7.83
C GLU A 163 -21.18 -1.86 -8.87
N PHE A 164 -20.29 -1.31 -9.69
CA PHE A 164 -20.65 -0.57 -10.89
C PHE A 164 -19.69 -0.89 -12.03
N SER A 165 -20.17 -0.75 -13.27
CA SER A 165 -19.39 -1.04 -14.47
C SER A 165 -18.48 0.12 -14.89
N TRP A 166 -17.38 -0.19 -15.55
CA TRP A 166 -16.53 0.78 -16.26
C TRP A 166 -16.04 0.18 -17.59
N ASP A 167 -15.37 0.97 -18.42
CA ASP A 167 -14.96 0.56 -19.76
C ASP A 167 -13.77 -0.42 -19.80
N GLY A 168 -13.04 -0.57 -18.69
CA GLY A 168 -11.83 -1.39 -18.58
C GLY A 168 -10.56 -0.73 -19.14
N ASN A 169 -10.62 0.53 -19.55
CA ASN A 169 -9.54 1.21 -20.28
C ASN A 169 -9.17 2.57 -19.69
N THR A 170 -10.12 3.29 -19.09
CA THR A 170 -9.92 4.68 -18.64
C THR A 170 -10.36 4.89 -17.19
N VAL A 171 -9.59 5.70 -16.47
CA VAL A 171 -9.95 6.10 -15.10
C VAL A 171 -11.19 6.99 -15.14
N GLU A 172 -11.30 7.84 -16.16
CA GLU A 172 -12.41 8.77 -16.38
C GLU A 172 -13.75 8.03 -16.48
N SER A 173 -13.83 6.93 -17.22
CA SER A 173 -15.03 6.09 -17.30
C SER A 173 -15.49 5.61 -15.91
N ALA A 174 -14.55 5.16 -15.09
CA ALA A 174 -14.86 4.69 -13.75
C ALA A 174 -15.25 5.84 -12.81
N VAL A 175 -14.62 7.00 -12.94
CA VAL A 175 -14.96 8.21 -12.15
C VAL A 175 -16.36 8.71 -12.48
N ASP A 176 -16.70 8.81 -13.76
CA ASP A 176 -18.01 9.29 -14.19
C ASP A 176 -19.12 8.35 -13.71
N ARG A 177 -18.94 7.03 -13.90
CA ARG A 177 -19.92 6.06 -13.41
C ARG A 177 -19.95 6.02 -11.88
N GLY A 178 -18.81 6.12 -11.20
CA GLY A 178 -18.74 6.14 -9.74
C GLY A 178 -19.49 7.32 -9.13
N ARG A 179 -19.38 8.52 -9.72
CA ARG A 179 -20.15 9.71 -9.30
C ARG A 179 -21.64 9.58 -9.58
N GLU A 180 -22.01 8.99 -10.71
CA GLU A 180 -23.41 8.69 -11.00
C GLU A 180 -24.00 7.70 -9.99
N PHE A 181 -23.28 6.60 -9.74
CA PHE A 181 -23.63 5.59 -8.75
C PHE A 181 -23.74 6.18 -7.34
N TRP A 182 -22.85 7.11 -6.98
CA TRP A 182 -22.95 7.85 -5.72
C TRP A 182 -24.31 8.54 -5.59
N ARG A 183 -24.68 9.35 -6.59
CA ARG A 183 -25.96 10.08 -6.59
C ARG A 183 -27.17 9.16 -6.53
N GLU A 184 -27.09 7.99 -7.18
CA GLU A 184 -28.16 6.99 -7.16
C GLU A 184 -28.37 6.35 -5.77
N ARG A 185 -27.32 6.27 -4.95
CA ARG A 185 -27.29 5.44 -3.73
C ARG A 185 -27.15 6.21 -2.42
N PHE A 186 -26.60 7.42 -2.45
CA PHE A 186 -26.19 8.16 -1.24
C PHE A 186 -26.72 9.59 -1.20
N ASP A 187 -27.13 10.18 -2.33
CA ASP A 187 -27.82 11.47 -2.32
C ASP A 187 -29.32 11.22 -2.08
N HIS A 188 -29.79 11.59 -0.89
CA HIS A 188 -31.20 11.61 -0.48
C HIS A 188 -31.68 13.04 -0.26
#